data_AF-A0A4U6WG11-F1
#
_entry.id   AF-A0A4U6WG11-F1
#
_cell.length_a   1.000
_cell.length_b   1.000
_cell.length_c   1.000
_cell.angle_alpha   90.00
_cell.angle_beta   90.00
_cell.angle_gamma   90.00
#
_symmetry.space_group_name_H-M   'P 1'
#
loop_
_entity.id
_entity.type
_entity.pdbx_description
1 polymer ?
#
loop_
_entity_poly.entity_id
_entity_poly.type
_entity_poly.pdbx_seq_one_letter_code
_entity_poly.pdbx_strand_id
1 'polypeptide(L)'
;MRSVYWKNQQSLHIQGRFSLDLAYLHHHNVIRGTPYGRSADIWSLGCTVLEMFIRRPPYPDDNWVSAFYQIGRGQLPPVPSSLSPVAREFILKCLQVNPDDRPSADELLGHPFVALPYSEQHAA
;
A
#
# COMPACT_ATOMS: atom_id res chain seq x y z
N MET A 1 25.60 -11.10 -13.40
CA MET A 1 24.70 -11.46 -12.27
C MET A 1 24.73 -10.43 -11.12
N ARG A 2 24.55 -9.12 -11.40
CA ARG A 2 24.52 -8.05 -10.37
C ARG A 2 23.26 -7.16 -10.42
N SER A 3 22.33 -7.41 -11.34
CA SER A 3 21.20 -6.50 -11.62
C SER A 3 19.97 -6.68 -10.71
N VAL A 4 19.84 -7.83 -10.04
CA VAL A 4 18.66 -8.13 -9.19
C VAL A 4 18.81 -7.58 -7.76
N TYR A 5 20.04 -7.45 -7.26
CA TYR A 5 20.30 -7.02 -5.87
C TYR A 5 20.12 -5.51 -5.65
N TRP A 6 20.31 -4.67 -6.67
CA TRP A 6 20.18 -3.22 -6.53
C TRP A 6 18.72 -2.73 -6.55
N LYS A 7 17.82 -3.36 -7.32
CA LYS A 7 16.39 -3.02 -7.32
C LYS A 7 15.69 -3.39 -6.01
N ASN A 8 16.16 -4.43 -5.32
CA ASN A 8 15.63 -4.81 -4.00
C ASN A 8 15.99 -3.82 -2.89
N GLN A 9 17.11 -3.09 -2.99
CA GLN A 9 17.43 -2.09 -1.98
C GLN A 9 16.55 -0.85 -2.06
N GLN A 10 16.08 -0.42 -3.24
CA GLN A 10 15.15 0.72 -3.34
C GLN A 10 13.75 0.37 -2.84
N SER A 11 13.23 -0.83 -3.13
CA SER A 11 11.91 -1.28 -2.65
C SER A 11 11.87 -1.48 -1.13
N LEU A 12 12.91 -2.10 -0.55
CA LEU A 12 13.06 -2.21 0.92
C LEU A 12 13.26 -0.84 1.57
N HIS A 13 13.95 0.09 0.90
CA HIS A 13 14.12 1.45 1.40
C HIS A 13 12.81 2.26 1.33
N ILE A 14 11.92 1.96 0.39
CA ILE A 14 10.59 2.58 0.28
C ILE A 14 9.61 2.01 1.31
N GLN A 15 9.54 0.68 1.48
CA GLN A 15 8.76 0.05 2.55
C GLN A 15 9.23 0.48 3.95
N GLY A 16 10.55 0.52 4.17
CA GLY A 16 11.13 1.00 5.43
C GLY A 16 10.93 2.50 5.66
N ARG A 17 10.92 3.31 4.60
CA ARG A 17 10.70 4.76 4.69
C ARG A 17 9.21 5.07 4.88
N PHE A 18 8.26 4.50 4.12
CA PHE A 18 6.83 4.75 4.37
C PHE A 18 6.35 4.33 5.78
N SER A 19 6.90 3.24 6.33
CA SER A 19 6.58 2.79 7.69
C SER A 19 7.08 3.74 8.79
N LEU A 20 8.29 4.29 8.66
CA LEU A 20 8.87 5.23 9.64
C LEU A 20 8.24 6.63 9.64
N ASP A 21 7.44 6.92 8.64
CA ASP A 21 7.20 8.28 8.17
C ASP A 21 5.66 8.50 8.23
N LEU A 22 4.87 7.41 8.06
CA LEU A 22 3.57 7.24 8.73
C LEU A 22 3.69 7.28 10.27
N ALA A 23 4.84 6.85 10.79
CA ALA A 23 5.20 7.04 12.19
C ALA A 23 5.63 8.49 12.52
N TYR A 24 5.62 9.44 11.58
CA TYR A 24 5.80 10.87 11.86
C TYR A 24 4.46 11.63 12.01
N LEU A 25 3.44 11.26 11.22
CA LEU A 25 2.02 11.62 11.47
C LEU A 25 1.52 11.16 12.86
N HIS A 26 2.27 10.25 13.47
CA HIS A 26 2.22 9.75 14.85
C HIS A 26 2.34 10.85 15.91
N HIS A 27 3.14 11.90 15.70
CA HIS A 27 3.32 12.90 16.76
C HIS A 27 2.02 13.64 17.12
N HIS A 28 1.07 13.72 16.19
CA HIS A 28 -0.25 14.29 16.46
C HIS A 28 -1.23 13.30 17.11
N ASN A 29 -1.02 11.98 16.98
CA ASN A 29 -1.94 10.93 17.44
C ASN A 29 -1.45 10.16 18.68
N VAL A 30 -0.19 10.31 19.12
CA VAL A 30 0.34 9.71 20.38
C VAL A 30 -0.43 10.14 21.62
N ILE A 31 -1.14 11.27 21.53
CA ILE A 31 -1.99 11.78 22.62
C ILE A 31 -3.22 10.88 22.84
N ARG A 32 -3.52 9.90 21.96
CA ARG A 32 -4.77 9.11 21.99
C ARG A 32 -4.64 7.60 22.26
N GLY A 33 -3.44 7.05 22.46
CA GLY A 33 -3.27 5.67 22.95
C GLY A 33 -3.75 4.54 22.01
N THR A 34 -3.92 4.80 20.72
CA THR A 34 -4.28 3.76 19.73
C THR A 34 -3.07 2.89 19.36
N PRO A 35 -3.21 1.55 19.28
CA PRO A 35 -2.09 0.67 18.97
C PRO A 35 -1.65 0.88 17.51
N TYR A 36 -0.44 1.38 17.35
CA TYR A 36 0.27 1.37 16.08
C TYR A 36 0.46 -0.05 15.55
N GLY A 37 0.39 -0.21 14.22
CA GLY A 37 0.86 -1.40 13.51
C GLY A 37 -0.07 -1.81 12.39
N ARG A 38 -1.20 -2.44 12.73
CA ARG A 38 -1.95 -3.27 11.79
C ARG A 38 -2.50 -2.50 10.58
N SER A 39 -3.15 -1.35 10.77
CA SER A 39 -3.71 -0.57 9.65
C SER A 39 -2.64 0.11 8.79
N ALA A 40 -1.45 0.39 9.35
CA ALA A 40 -0.30 0.88 8.60
C ALA A 40 0.31 -0.25 7.74
N ASP A 41 0.39 -1.47 8.29
CA ASP A 41 0.81 -2.66 7.53
C ASP A 41 -0.10 -2.88 6.32
N ILE A 42 -1.42 -2.72 6.49
CA ILE A 42 -2.41 -2.84 5.41
C ILE A 42 -2.19 -1.80 4.30
N TRP A 43 -1.91 -0.55 4.66
CA TRP A 43 -1.57 0.48 3.67
C TRP A 43 -0.31 0.13 2.89
N SER A 44 0.76 -0.28 3.60
CA SER A 44 2.02 -0.66 2.95
C SER A 44 1.86 -1.88 2.05
N LEU A 45 1.03 -2.85 2.43
CA LEU A 45 0.63 -3.98 1.59
C LEU A 45 -0.05 -3.49 0.29
N GLY A 46 -1.00 -2.57 0.39
CA GLY A 46 -1.66 -1.97 -0.78
C GLY A 46 -0.68 -1.28 -1.73
N CYS A 47 0.26 -0.50 -1.18
CA CYS A 47 1.33 0.12 -1.96
C CYS A 47 2.23 -0.91 -2.64
N THR A 48 2.62 -1.97 -1.93
CA THR A 48 3.46 -3.04 -2.48
C THR A 48 2.76 -3.78 -3.61
N VAL A 49 1.48 -4.13 -3.45
CA VAL A 49 0.70 -4.79 -4.50
C VAL A 49 0.56 -3.89 -5.73
N LEU A 50 0.26 -2.61 -5.53
CA LEU A 50 0.20 -1.63 -6.62
C LEU A 50 1.54 -1.53 -7.36
N GLU A 51 2.65 -1.39 -6.62
CA GLU A 51 4.01 -1.33 -7.17
C GLU A 51 4.35 -2.57 -8.01
N MET A 52 3.96 -3.77 -7.56
CA MET A 52 4.17 -5.01 -8.32
C MET A 52 3.47 -4.99 -9.68
N PHE A 53 2.28 -4.37 -9.77
CA PHE A 53 1.56 -4.23 -11.03
C PHE A 53 2.16 -3.15 -11.94
N ILE A 54 2.43 -1.96 -11.41
CA ILE A 54 2.89 -0.81 -12.23
C ILE A 54 4.40 -0.80 -12.48
N ARG A 55 5.15 -1.67 -11.79
CA ARG A 55 6.61 -1.83 -11.88
C ARG A 55 7.40 -0.55 -11.57
N ARG A 56 6.81 0.36 -10.82
CA ARG A 56 7.38 1.63 -10.34
C ARG A 56 6.77 2.01 -9.00
N PRO A 57 7.42 2.88 -8.20
CA PRO A 57 6.83 3.36 -6.96
C PRO A 57 5.45 4.00 -7.20
N PRO A 58 4.48 3.82 -6.27
CA PRO A 58 3.16 4.46 -6.36
C PRO A 58 3.24 5.98 -6.49
N TYR A 59 4.28 6.58 -5.89
CA TYR A 59 4.64 7.99 -5.94
C TYR A 59 6.03 8.14 -6.57
N PRO A 60 6.15 8.24 -7.91
CA PRO A 60 7.43 8.11 -8.63
C PRO A 60 8.32 9.35 -8.57
N ASP A 61 7.73 10.56 -8.44
CA ASP A 61 8.43 11.84 -8.59
C ASP A 61 8.64 12.57 -7.24
N ASP A 62 8.20 11.94 -6.15
CA ASP A 62 8.08 12.57 -4.86
C ASP A 62 9.14 12.05 -3.90
N ASN A 63 9.88 12.99 -3.30
CA ASN A 63 10.54 12.66 -2.05
C ASN A 63 9.47 12.25 -1.03
N TRP A 64 9.89 11.50 0.00
CA TRP A 64 8.99 11.00 1.02
C TRP A 64 8.08 12.10 1.59
N VAL A 65 8.61 13.31 1.85
CA VAL A 65 7.84 14.47 2.35
C VAL A 65 6.67 14.84 1.44
N SER A 66 6.88 14.87 0.12
CA SER A 66 5.83 15.18 -0.85
C SER A 66 4.76 14.08 -0.91
N ALA A 67 5.16 12.82 -0.85
CA ALA A 67 4.22 11.71 -0.75
C ALA A 67 3.39 11.79 0.54
N PHE A 68 4.00 12.16 1.68
CA PHE A 68 3.28 12.41 2.93
C PHE A 68 2.27 13.54 2.83
N TYR A 69 2.66 14.65 2.20
CA TYR A 69 1.75 15.77 2.02
C TYR A 69 0.54 15.40 1.17
N GLN A 70 0.73 14.63 0.10
CA GLN A 70 -0.35 14.11 -0.73
C GLN A 70 -1.28 13.20 0.07
N ILE A 71 -0.74 12.23 0.82
CA ILE A 71 -1.53 11.33 1.67
C ILE A 71 -2.32 12.12 2.72
N GLY A 72 -1.69 13.10 3.39
CA GLY A 72 -2.33 13.96 4.37
C GLY A 72 -3.47 14.82 3.80
N ARG A 73 -3.44 15.09 2.50
CA ARG A 73 -4.53 15.74 1.75
C ARG A 73 -5.57 14.77 1.20
N GLY A 74 -5.45 13.48 1.51
CA GLY A 74 -6.31 12.43 0.99
C GLY A 74 -6.07 12.08 -0.48
N GLN A 75 -4.93 12.48 -1.06
CA GLN A 75 -4.57 12.11 -2.42
C GLN A 75 -3.97 10.70 -2.45
N LEU A 76 -4.71 9.80 -3.09
CA LEU A 76 -4.31 8.40 -3.29
C LEU A 76 -3.36 8.28 -4.49
N PRO A 77 -2.47 7.27 -4.50
CA PRO A 77 -1.66 7.03 -5.68
C PRO A 77 -2.55 6.59 -6.85
N PRO A 78 -2.18 6.90 -8.10
CA PRO A 78 -2.98 6.54 -9.25
C PRO A 78 -3.02 5.02 -9.42
N VAL A 79 -4.22 4.44 -9.32
CA VAL A 79 -4.47 3.01 -9.57
C VAL A 79 -4.96 2.84 -11.02
N PRO A 80 -4.22 2.15 -11.90
CA PRO A 80 -4.60 2.01 -13.30
C PRO A 80 -5.95 1.29 -13.48
N SER A 81 -6.76 1.77 -14.41
CA SER A 81 -8.01 1.09 -14.80
C SER A 81 -7.77 -0.20 -15.59
N SER A 82 -6.54 -0.44 -16.06
CA SER A 82 -6.13 -1.66 -16.75
C SER A 82 -5.96 -2.87 -15.82
N LEU A 83 -5.97 -2.66 -14.50
CA LEU A 83 -5.98 -3.75 -13.54
C LEU A 83 -7.33 -4.48 -13.56
N SER A 84 -7.30 -5.78 -13.25
CA SER A 84 -8.54 -6.52 -13.07
C SER A 84 -9.39 -5.85 -11.98
N PRO A 85 -10.73 -5.86 -12.11
CA PRO A 85 -11.62 -5.25 -11.13
C PRO A 85 -11.33 -5.73 -9.70
N VAL A 86 -11.03 -7.02 -9.56
CA VAL A 86 -10.70 -7.67 -8.28
C VAL A 86 -9.38 -7.14 -7.68
N ALA A 87 -8.32 -7.00 -8.48
CA ALA A 87 -7.06 -6.46 -8.00
C ALA A 87 -7.18 -4.97 -7.65
N ARG A 88 -7.92 -4.22 -8.47
CA ARG A 88 -8.18 -2.79 -8.25
C ARG A 88 -8.95 -2.57 -6.95
N GLU A 89 -10.00 -3.35 -6.71
CA GLU A 89 -10.77 -3.30 -5.48
C GLU A 89 -9.91 -3.59 -4.24
N PHE A 90 -9.07 -4.65 -4.30
CA PHE A 90 -8.17 -5.00 -3.22
C PHE A 90 -7.22 -3.85 -2.86
N ILE A 91 -6.57 -3.25 -3.86
CA ILE A 91 -5.65 -2.12 -3.67
C ILE A 91 -6.39 -0.92 -3.05
N LEU A 92 -7.58 -0.59 -3.54
CA LEU A 92 -8.37 0.53 -3.02
C LEU A 92 -8.87 0.29 -1.59
N LYS A 93 -9.20 -0.95 -1.22
CA LYS A 93 -9.52 -1.32 0.18
C LYS A 93 -8.33 -1.12 1.12
N CYS A 94 -7.12 -1.45 0.67
CA CYS A 94 -5.91 -1.23 1.46
C CYS A 94 -5.56 0.27 1.59
N LEU A 95 -5.80 1.05 0.53
CA LEU A 95 -5.42 2.46 0.44
C LEU A 95 -6.53 3.43 0.89
N GLN A 96 -7.18 3.13 2.03
CA GLN A 96 -8.12 4.07 2.65
C GLN A 96 -7.38 5.14 3.43
N VAL A 97 -7.78 6.40 3.26
CA VAL A 97 -7.17 7.56 3.93
C VAL A 97 -7.33 7.43 5.44
N ASN A 98 -8.55 7.12 5.89
CA ASN A 98 -8.84 6.83 7.28
C ASN A 98 -8.32 5.43 7.65
N PRO A 99 -7.45 5.29 8.67
CA PRO A 99 -6.93 3.99 9.11
C PRO A 99 -8.01 3.02 9.60
N ASP A 100 -9.11 3.53 10.16
CA ASP A 100 -10.20 2.70 10.71
C ASP A 100 -11.08 2.08 9.62
N ASP A 101 -11.03 2.63 8.39
CA ASP A 101 -11.75 2.09 7.23
C ASP A 101 -10.95 0.99 6.52
N ARG A 102 -9.71 0.73 6.95
CA ARG A 102 -8.87 -0.32 6.37
C ARG A 102 -9.24 -1.67 7.00
N PRO A 103 -9.46 -2.72 6.18
CA PRO A 103 -9.74 -4.06 6.70
C PRO A 103 -8.53 -4.63 7.45
N SER A 104 -8.79 -5.58 8.34
CA SER A 104 -7.76 -6.41 8.96
C SER A 104 -7.10 -7.36 7.96
N ALA A 105 -5.93 -7.88 8.31
CA ALA A 105 -5.23 -8.87 7.48
C ALA A 105 -6.08 -10.14 7.29
N ASP A 106 -6.78 -10.59 8.34
CA ASP A 106 -7.69 -11.74 8.29
C ASP A 106 -8.84 -11.52 7.30
N GLU A 107 -9.44 -10.33 7.27
CA GLU A 107 -10.48 -9.99 6.29
C GLU A 107 -9.92 -9.95 4.86
N LEU A 108 -8.69 -9.46 4.66
CA LEU A 108 -8.04 -9.43 3.36
C LEU A 108 -7.68 -10.83 2.83
N LEU A 109 -7.39 -11.80 3.70
CA LEU A 109 -7.15 -13.18 3.28
C LEU A 109 -8.39 -13.80 2.60
N GLY A 110 -9.59 -13.37 2.99
CA GLY A 110 -10.84 -13.77 2.35
C GLY A 110 -11.17 -13.01 1.06
N HIS A 111 -10.37 -12.00 0.68
CA HIS A 111 -10.64 -11.22 -0.53
C HIS A 111 -10.42 -12.07 -1.79
N PRO A 112 -11.27 -11.98 -2.83
CA PRO A 112 -11.12 -12.78 -4.07
C PRO A 112 -9.75 -12.63 -4.73
N PHE A 113 -9.10 -11.48 -4.58
CA PHE A 113 -7.71 -11.25 -5.04
C PHE A 113 -6.70 -12.25 -4.45
N VAL A 114 -6.90 -12.66 -3.20
CA VAL A 114 -6.03 -13.59 -2.46
C VAL A 114 -6.59 -15.01 -2.50
N ALA A 115 -7.89 -15.17 -2.37
CA ALA A 115 -8.55 -16.46 -2.20
C ALA A 115 -8.79 -17.23 -3.51
N LEU A 116 -8.88 -16.57 -4.67
CA LEU A 116 -9.15 -17.26 -5.93
C LEU A 116 -7.90 -17.98 -6.47
N PRO A 117 -7.99 -19.27 -6.84
CA PRO A 117 -6.93 -19.94 -7.56
C PRO A 117 -6.73 -19.31 -8.95
N TYR A 118 -5.48 -19.26 -9.41
CA TYR A 118 -5.05 -18.62 -10.68
C TYR A 118 -5.88 -19.02 -11.92
N SER A 119 -6.47 -20.23 -11.91
CA SER A 119 -7.32 -20.74 -12.99
C SER A 119 -8.62 -19.96 -13.20
N GLU A 120 -9.15 -19.27 -12.18
CA GLU A 120 -10.44 -18.57 -12.24
C GLU A 120 -10.30 -17.05 -12.39
N GLN A 121 -9.08 -16.52 -12.33
CA GLN A 121 -8.83 -15.07 -12.35
C GLN A 121 -8.88 -14.43 -13.75
N HIS A 122 -8.91 -15.24 -14.82
CA HIS A 122 -8.96 -14.78 -16.23
C HIS A 122 -10.35 -14.95 -16.88
N ALA A 123 -11.34 -15.43 -16.12
CA ALA A 123 -12.67 -15.75 -16.64
C ALA A 123 -13.71 -14.62 -16.48
N ALA A 124 -13.32 -13.44 -16.00
CA ALA A 124 -14.22 -12.31 -15.73
C ALA A 124 -13.75 -11.00 -16.37
#